data_AF-A0A5K8AGR9-F1
#
_entry.id   AF-A0A5K8AGR9-F1
#
_cell.length_a   1.000
_cell.length_b   1.000
_cell.length_c   1.000
_cell.angle_alpha   90.00
_cell.angle_beta   90.00
_cell.angle_gamma   90.00
#
_symmetry.space_group_name_H-M   'P 1'
#
loop_
_entity.id
_entity.type
_entity.pdbx_description
1 polymer ?
#
loop_
_entity_poly.entity_id
_entity_poly.type
_entity_poly.pdbx_seq_one_letter_code
_entity_poly.pdbx_strand_id
1 'polypeptide(L)'
;MISDGYRLYCKWVYGRQTCLAHLIRKAKALIESRKLNERRGGKLILAHLNTLIEFSKNKPPPLKWERFYNSLLLILSLFEDDTDDAGRLARRIIREIDALWTFLEHDGLEPTNNRAERSLRFGVLWRKCSLGTQSDKGNRWVERILSVRETCRLRDKATVPFLVECLGCYFAGISVDVSWI
;
A
#
# COMPACT_ATOMS: atom_id res chain seq x y z
N MET A 1 -2.92 9.93 -1.85
CA MET A 1 -2.56 8.65 -2.53
C MET A 1 -1.62 7.84 -1.64
N ILE A 2 -1.69 6.50 -1.63
CA ILE A 2 -0.66 5.65 -0.98
C ILE A 2 0.28 5.09 -2.07
N SER A 3 1.59 5.28 -1.93
CA SER A 3 2.57 4.90 -2.98
C SER A 3 3.76 4.12 -2.42
N ASP A 4 4.37 3.27 -3.24
CA ASP A 4 5.57 2.48 -2.91
C ASP A 4 6.90 3.25 -3.03
N GLY A 5 6.83 4.56 -3.29
CA GLY A 5 7.98 5.42 -3.55
C GLY A 5 8.39 5.49 -5.03
N TYR A 6 7.52 5.07 -5.95
CA TYR A 6 7.71 5.36 -7.37
C TYR A 6 7.77 6.88 -7.61
N ARG A 7 8.87 7.34 -8.22
CA ARG A 7 9.28 8.76 -8.24
C ARG A 7 8.24 9.70 -8.87
N LEU A 8 7.45 9.22 -9.83
CA LEU A 8 6.36 9.98 -10.45
C LEU A 8 5.26 10.36 -9.45
N TYR A 9 5.04 9.54 -8.43
CA TYR A 9 4.01 9.79 -7.43
C TYR A 9 4.51 10.65 -6.27
N CYS A 10 5.82 10.87 -6.11
CA CYS A 10 6.36 11.65 -4.99
C CYS A 10 5.88 13.11 -4.94
N LYS A 11 5.52 13.70 -6.10
CA LYS A 11 4.99 15.08 -6.22
C LYS A 11 3.46 15.14 -6.35
N TRP A 12 2.73 14.21 -5.73
CA TRP A 12 1.28 14.17 -5.85
C TRP A 12 0.61 15.41 -5.22
N VAL A 13 -0.25 16.07 -5.99
CA VAL A 13 -0.83 17.39 -5.66
C VAL A 13 -1.71 17.37 -4.40
N TYR A 14 -2.36 16.25 -4.10
CA TYR A 14 -3.36 16.12 -3.03
C TYR A 14 -2.84 15.41 -1.77
N GLY A 15 -1.52 15.45 -1.53
CA GLY A 15 -0.91 14.74 -0.42
C GLY A 15 -0.72 13.23 -0.69
N ARG A 16 0.31 12.68 -0.05
CA ARG A 16 0.79 11.34 -0.33
C ARG A 16 1.25 10.65 0.93
N GLN A 17 0.72 9.46 1.15
CA GLN A 17 1.21 8.51 2.13
C GLN A 17 2.24 7.58 1.47
N THR A 18 3.44 7.50 2.03
CA THR A 18 4.41 6.47 1.69
C THR A 18 3.96 5.15 2.29
N CYS A 19 3.90 4.10 1.48
CA CYS A 19 3.50 2.76 1.91
C CYS A 19 4.55 2.20 2.88
N LEU A 20 4.23 2.20 4.18
CA LEU A 20 5.15 1.75 5.23
C LEU A 20 5.55 0.28 5.06
N ALA A 21 4.71 -0.55 4.45
CA ALA A 21 5.02 -1.96 4.20
C ALA A 21 6.30 -2.16 3.38
N HIS A 22 6.58 -1.26 2.42
CA HIS A 22 7.81 -1.34 1.62
C HIS A 22 9.05 -1.01 2.44
N LEU A 23 8.98 0.01 3.30
CA LEU A 23 10.06 0.39 4.21
C LEU A 23 10.30 -0.70 5.26
N ILE A 24 9.23 -1.26 5.83
CA ILE A 24 9.28 -2.37 6.79
C ILE A 24 9.94 -3.60 6.17
N ARG A 25 9.57 -3.97 4.94
CA ARG A 25 10.21 -5.10 4.22
C ARG A 25 11.70 -4.86 4.01
N LYS A 26 12.10 -3.66 3.62
CA LYS A 26 13.52 -3.32 3.44
C LYS A 26 14.27 -3.38 4.78
N ALA A 27 13.71 -2.81 5.85
CA ALA A 27 14.30 -2.87 7.19
C ALA A 27 14.47 -4.32 7.68
N LYS A 28 13.47 -5.18 7.49
CA LYS A 28 13.57 -6.63 7.79
C LYS A 28 14.68 -7.31 6.99
N ALA A 29 14.83 -7.00 5.70
CA ALA A 29 15.91 -7.55 4.89
C ALA A 29 17.31 -7.16 5.42
N LEU A 30 17.46 -5.95 5.98
CA LEU A 30 18.73 -5.52 6.60
C LEU A 30 19.05 -6.28 7.89
N ILE A 31 18.04 -6.71 8.64
CA ILE A 31 18.22 -7.51 9.88
C ILE A 31 18.88 -8.87 9.56
N GLU A 32 18.66 -9.39 8.36
CA GLU A 32 19.27 -10.64 7.88
C GLU A 32 20.64 -10.43 7.21
N SER A 33 21.13 -9.18 7.14
CA SER A 33 22.44 -8.89 6.54
C SER A 33 23.60 -9.46 7.35
N ARG A 34 24.70 -9.82 6.68
CA ARG A 34 25.94 -10.21 7.36
C ARG A 34 26.63 -9.02 8.03
N LYS A 35 26.47 -7.81 7.49
CA LYS A 35 27.12 -6.59 8.01
C LYS A 35 26.46 -6.14 9.30
N LEU A 36 27.27 -5.85 10.31
CA LEU A 36 26.78 -5.45 11.63
C LEU A 36 25.99 -4.14 11.58
N ASN A 37 26.47 -3.16 10.80
CA ASN A 37 25.83 -1.86 10.67
C ASN A 37 24.44 -1.95 10.04
N GLU A 38 24.30 -2.69 8.93
CA GLU A 38 23.01 -2.98 8.30
C GLU A 38 22.02 -3.65 9.25
N ARG A 39 22.46 -4.64 10.03
CA ARG A 39 21.61 -5.27 11.05
C ARG A 39 21.14 -4.29 12.11
N ARG A 40 22.04 -3.43 12.60
CA ARG A 40 21.74 -2.41 13.61
C ARG A 40 20.73 -1.39 13.07
N GLY A 41 21.00 -0.84 11.89
CA GLY A 41 20.09 0.10 11.22
C GLY A 41 18.73 -0.51 10.93
N GLY A 42 18.70 -1.73 10.40
CA GLY A 42 17.48 -2.50 10.16
C GLY A 42 16.60 -2.64 11.41
N LYS A 43 17.18 -3.04 12.54
CA LYS A 43 16.45 -3.19 13.82
C LYS A 43 15.88 -1.86 14.32
N LEU A 44 16.71 -0.81 14.37
CA LEU A 44 16.31 0.50 14.91
C LEU A 44 15.25 1.17 14.04
N ILE A 45 15.43 1.15 12.72
CA ILE A 45 14.46 1.70 11.77
C ILE A 45 13.15 0.91 11.80
N LEU A 46 13.22 -0.43 11.85
CA LEU A 46 12.01 -1.27 11.92
C LEU A 46 11.16 -0.95 13.16
N ALA A 47 11.80 -0.73 14.32
CA ALA A 47 11.09 -0.39 15.54
C ALA A 47 10.25 0.89 15.35
N HIS A 48 10.82 1.95 14.78
CA HIS A 48 10.11 3.21 14.55
C HIS A 48 9.00 3.06 13.49
N LEU A 49 9.23 2.31 12.42
CA LEU A 49 8.19 2.04 11.42
C LEU A 49 7.01 1.27 12.02
N ASN A 50 7.26 0.33 12.94
CA ASN A 50 6.19 -0.38 13.65
C ASN A 50 5.43 0.56 14.61
N THR A 51 6.11 1.50 15.27
CA THR A 51 5.44 2.54 16.06
C THR A 51 4.49 3.39 15.22
N LEU A 52 4.85 3.74 13.97
CA LEU A 52 3.92 4.40 13.05
C LEU A 52 2.69 3.53 12.72
N ILE A 53 2.87 2.22 12.54
CA ILE A 53 1.75 1.29 12.36
C ILE A 53 0.84 1.28 13.60
N GLU A 54 1.40 1.32 14.81
CA GLU A 54 0.59 1.45 16.04
C GLU A 54 -0.18 2.77 16.08
N PHE A 55 0.45 3.88 15.68
CA PHE A 55 -0.19 5.19 15.62
C PHE A 55 -1.34 5.26 14.63
N SER A 56 -1.32 4.42 13.58
CA SER A 56 -2.46 4.32 12.64
C SER A 56 -3.71 3.71 13.27
N LYS A 57 -3.56 2.94 14.35
CA LYS A 57 -4.69 2.35 15.09
C LYS A 57 -5.20 3.30 16.16
N ASN A 58 -4.27 3.94 16.87
CA ASN A 58 -4.56 4.88 17.94
C ASN A 58 -3.62 6.08 17.81
N LYS A 59 -4.18 7.25 17.46
CA LYS A 59 -3.42 8.49 17.31
C LYS A 59 -2.68 8.80 18.63
N PRO A 60 -1.37 9.08 18.58
CA PRO A 60 -0.59 9.30 19.79
C PRO A 60 -0.94 10.63 20.47
N PRO A 61 -0.81 10.73 21.80
CA PRO A 61 -0.80 12.01 22.48
C PRO A 61 0.44 12.84 22.08
N PRO A 62 0.38 14.19 22.15
CA PRO A 62 1.45 15.08 21.67
C PRO A 62 2.86 14.74 22.18
N LEU A 63 3.00 14.49 23.49
CA LEU A 63 4.30 14.16 24.09
C LEU A 63 4.90 12.84 23.55
N LYS A 64 4.05 11.85 23.24
CA LYS A 64 4.50 10.58 22.66
C LYS A 64 4.94 10.77 21.21
N TRP A 65 4.24 11.62 20.46
CA TRP A 65 4.62 11.99 19.09
C TRP A 65 5.97 12.70 19.05
N GLU A 66 6.16 13.71 19.90
CA GLU A 66 7.41 14.47 19.96
C GLU A 66 8.61 13.58 20.27
N ARG A 67 8.50 12.71 21.28
CA ARG A 67 9.54 11.72 21.61
C ARG A 67 9.85 10.77 20.46
N PHE A 68 8.80 10.27 19.79
CA PHE A 68 8.95 9.42 18.62
C PHE A 68 9.69 10.15 17.49
N TYR A 69 9.28 11.38 17.16
CA TYR A 69 9.84 12.17 16.08
C TYR A 69 11.32 12.47 16.31
N ASN A 70 11.67 12.96 17.50
CA ASN A 70 13.06 13.25 17.87
C ASN A 70 13.93 11.99 17.86
N SER A 71 13.41 10.88 18.39
CA SER A 71 14.11 9.59 18.35
C SER A 71 14.32 9.10 16.91
N LEU A 72 13.30 9.21 16.05
CA LEU A 72 13.42 8.82 14.65
C LEU A 72 14.50 9.64 13.93
N LEU A 73 14.48 10.97 14.07
CA LEU A 73 15.48 11.83 13.44
C LEU A 73 16.90 11.50 13.89
N LEU A 74 17.10 11.30 15.19
CA LEU A 74 18.40 10.88 15.74
C LEU A 74 18.84 9.54 15.15
N ILE A 75 17.95 8.55 15.07
CA ILE A 75 18.30 7.26 14.46
C ILE A 75 18.67 7.43 12.99
N LEU A 76 17.91 8.22 12.22
CA LEU A 76 18.20 8.42 10.80
C LEU A 76 19.55 9.11 10.59
N SER A 77 19.89 10.12 11.41
CA SER A 77 21.17 10.83 11.31
C SER A 77 22.36 9.93 11.63
N LEU A 78 22.21 8.91 12.48
CA LEU A 78 23.29 7.96 12.78
C LEU A 78 23.71 7.10 11.58
N PHE A 79 22.85 6.93 10.57
CA PHE A 79 23.12 6.10 9.40
C PHE A 79 23.18 6.92 8.11
N GLU A 80 22.82 8.20 8.11
CA GLU A 80 22.64 8.99 6.90
C GLU A 80 23.89 9.05 6.03
N ASP A 81 25.08 9.11 6.63
CA ASP A 81 26.36 9.18 5.92
C ASP A 81 26.91 7.80 5.50
N ASP A 82 26.27 6.71 5.93
CA ASP A 82 26.73 5.38 5.59
C ASP A 82 26.56 5.07 4.09
N THR A 83 27.59 4.52 3.48
CA THR A 83 27.57 4.11 2.06
C THR A 83 26.84 2.78 1.84
N ASP A 84 26.50 2.08 2.92
CA ASP A 84 25.88 0.77 2.88
C ASP A 84 24.35 0.82 2.70
N ASP A 85 23.71 -0.34 2.87
CA ASP A 85 22.27 -0.50 2.67
C ASP A 85 21.44 0.10 3.84
N ALA A 86 22.03 0.33 5.01
CA ALA A 86 21.43 1.06 6.12
C ALA A 86 21.30 2.54 5.79
N GLY A 87 22.39 3.16 5.35
CA GLY A 87 22.38 4.57 4.97
C GLY A 87 21.49 4.85 3.76
N ARG A 88 21.43 3.91 2.80
CA ARG A 88 20.44 4.00 1.70
C ARG A 88 19.01 4.02 2.19
N LEU A 89 18.65 3.20 3.19
CA LEU A 89 17.33 3.22 3.80
C LEU A 89 17.08 4.50 4.59
N ALA A 90 18.05 4.96 5.39
CA ALA A 90 17.94 6.18 6.17
C ALA A 90 17.70 7.40 5.27
N ARG A 91 18.55 7.62 4.25
CA ARG A 91 18.37 8.68 3.25
C ARG A 91 17.04 8.59 2.51
N ARG A 92 16.53 7.37 2.27
CA ARG A 92 15.20 7.19 1.68
C ARG A 92 14.11 7.67 2.63
N ILE A 93 14.17 7.31 3.89
CA ILE A 93 13.16 7.71 4.88
C ILE A 93 13.19 9.24 5.08
N ILE A 94 14.38 9.84 5.14
CA ILE A 94 14.56 11.31 5.23
C ILE A 94 13.90 12.03 4.05
N ARG A 95 14.13 11.56 2.81
CA ARG A 95 13.47 12.15 1.62
C ARG A 95 11.95 12.02 1.61
N GLU A 96 11.42 11.06 2.35
CA GLU A 96 10.00 10.69 2.35
C GLU A 96 9.30 11.13 3.66
N ILE A 97 10.00 11.86 4.52
CA ILE A 97 9.64 12.11 5.92
C ILE A 97 8.23 12.70 6.07
N ASP A 98 7.91 13.73 5.28
CA ASP A 98 6.61 14.42 5.28
C ASP A 98 5.45 13.52 4.80
N ALA A 99 5.76 12.44 4.09
CA ALA A 99 4.79 11.51 3.54
C ALA A 99 4.62 10.24 4.41
N LEU A 100 5.36 10.09 5.52
CA LEU A 100 5.32 8.85 6.32
C LEU A 100 4.07 8.72 7.18
N TRP A 101 3.39 9.83 7.50
CA TRP A 101 2.30 9.88 8.48
C TRP A 101 1.10 10.72 8.06
N THR A 102 0.89 10.90 6.75
CA THR A 102 -0.31 11.55 6.20
C THR A 102 -1.61 10.89 6.70
N PHE A 103 -1.57 9.60 7.05
CA PHE A 103 -2.70 8.89 7.68
C PHE A 103 -3.10 9.45 9.06
N LEU A 104 -2.24 10.20 9.75
CA LEU A 104 -2.58 10.85 11.02
C LEU A 104 -3.35 12.17 10.85
N GLU A 105 -3.33 12.72 9.64
CA GLU A 105 -3.96 14.00 9.27
C GLU A 105 -5.31 13.80 8.58
N HIS A 106 -5.48 12.67 7.88
CA HIS A 106 -6.71 12.35 7.14
C HIS A 106 -7.30 11.02 7.60
N ASP A 107 -8.51 11.09 8.15
CA ASP A 107 -9.27 9.92 8.59
C ASP A 107 -9.54 8.96 7.42
N GLY A 108 -9.41 7.66 7.69
CA GLY A 108 -9.65 6.59 6.71
C GLY A 108 -8.51 6.31 5.74
N LEU A 109 -7.40 7.08 5.77
CA LEU A 109 -6.19 6.71 5.06
C LEU A 109 -5.45 5.59 5.80
N GLU A 110 -5.09 4.52 5.09
CA GLU A 110 -4.25 3.46 5.64
C GLU A 110 -2.76 3.82 5.55
N PRO A 111 -1.92 3.38 6.50
CA PRO A 111 -0.45 3.55 6.43
C PRO A 111 0.20 2.69 5.33
N THR A 112 -0.54 1.77 4.73
CA THR A 112 -0.04 0.80 3.75
C THR A 112 -0.98 0.67 2.57
N ASN A 113 -0.45 0.29 1.40
CA ASN A 113 -1.25 0.07 0.21
C ASN A 113 -1.91 -1.32 0.15
N ASN A 114 -2.03 -2.01 1.30
CA ASN A 114 -2.46 -3.40 1.36
C ASN A 114 -3.86 -3.61 0.76
N ARG A 115 -4.76 -2.65 0.94
CA ARG A 115 -6.10 -2.70 0.34
C ARG A 115 -6.04 -2.73 -1.19
N ALA A 116 -5.25 -1.85 -1.82
CA ALA A 116 -5.13 -1.83 -3.28
C ALA A 116 -4.33 -3.03 -3.80
N GLU A 117 -3.25 -3.43 -3.11
CA GLU A 117 -2.50 -4.65 -3.48
C GLU A 117 -3.42 -5.88 -3.43
N ARG A 118 -4.33 -5.97 -2.44
CA ARG A 118 -5.29 -7.07 -2.31
C ARG A 118 -6.36 -7.05 -3.41
N SER A 119 -6.90 -5.88 -3.76
CA SER A 119 -7.89 -5.78 -4.84
C SER A 119 -7.30 -6.16 -6.20
N LEU A 120 -6.06 -5.76 -6.46
CA LEU A 120 -5.36 -6.06 -7.72
C LEU A 120 -4.84 -7.51 -7.82
N ARG A 121 -4.61 -8.18 -6.68
CA ARG A 121 -3.96 -9.51 -6.63
C ARG A 121 -4.61 -10.55 -7.54
N PHE A 122 -5.93 -10.57 -7.62
CA PHE A 122 -6.64 -11.54 -8.46
C PHE A 122 -6.32 -11.31 -9.94
N GLY A 123 -6.39 -10.06 -10.41
CA GLY A 123 -6.03 -9.71 -11.79
C GLY A 123 -4.57 -10.00 -12.13
N VAL A 124 -3.65 -9.74 -11.18
CA VAL A 124 -2.22 -10.06 -11.34
C VAL A 124 -1.99 -11.56 -11.50
N LEU A 125 -2.59 -12.39 -10.64
CA LEU A 125 -2.47 -13.85 -10.72
C LEU A 125 -3.08 -14.38 -12.01
N TRP A 126 -4.27 -13.91 -12.37
CA TRP A 126 -4.92 -14.32 -13.60
C TRP A 126 -4.09 -13.98 -14.83
N ARG A 127 -3.53 -12.77 -14.92
CA ARG A 127 -2.62 -12.37 -16.01
C ARG A 127 -1.37 -13.25 -16.05
N LYS A 128 -0.79 -13.58 -14.88
CA LYS A 128 0.39 -14.46 -14.80
C LYS A 128 0.09 -15.86 -15.36
N CYS A 129 -1.09 -16.41 -15.09
CA CYS A 129 -1.48 -17.74 -15.54
C CYS A 129 -1.96 -17.78 -17.00
N SER A 130 -2.55 -16.69 -17.50
CA SER A 130 -3.16 -16.63 -18.84
C SER A 130 -2.32 -15.87 -19.90
N LEU A 131 -1.20 -15.29 -19.49
CA LEU A 131 -0.38 -14.34 -20.28
C LEU A 131 -1.10 -13.04 -20.67
N GLY A 132 -2.33 -12.83 -20.19
CA GLY A 132 -3.12 -11.63 -20.42
C GLY A 132 -3.84 -11.60 -21.77
N THR A 133 -4.34 -10.43 -22.15
CA THR A 133 -5.11 -10.20 -23.38
C THR A 133 -4.31 -9.36 -24.38
N GLN A 134 -4.47 -9.65 -25.68
CA GLN A 134 -3.78 -8.95 -26.78
C GLN A 134 -4.72 -8.09 -27.65
N SER A 135 -5.98 -7.93 -27.24
CA SER A 135 -6.96 -7.11 -27.95
C SER A 135 -7.64 -6.14 -27.00
N ASP A 136 -8.07 -5.00 -27.52
CA ASP A 136 -8.83 -4.01 -26.76
C ASP A 136 -10.14 -4.59 -26.22
N LYS A 137 -10.80 -5.45 -26.99
CA LYS A 137 -11.99 -6.19 -26.53
C LYS A 137 -11.67 -7.06 -25.32
N GLY A 138 -10.55 -7.78 -25.34
CA GLY A 138 -10.08 -8.57 -24.20
C GLY A 138 -9.75 -7.70 -22.99
N ASN A 139 -9.03 -6.60 -23.19
CA ASN A 139 -8.68 -5.65 -22.14
C ASN A 139 -9.94 -5.07 -21.47
N ARG A 140 -10.95 -4.68 -22.26
CA ARG A 140 -12.24 -4.19 -21.75
C ARG A 140 -13.01 -5.26 -20.99
N TRP A 141 -12.95 -6.51 -21.43
CA TRP A 141 -13.59 -7.62 -20.69
C TRP A 141 -12.91 -7.85 -19.34
N VAL A 142 -11.57 -7.91 -19.31
CA VAL A 142 -10.73 -8.02 -18.09
C VAL A 142 -11.06 -6.88 -17.12
N GLU A 143 -11.07 -5.63 -17.59
CA GLU A 143 -11.38 -4.46 -16.78
C GLU A 143 -12.74 -4.57 -16.10
N ARG A 144 -13.78 -4.93 -16.87
CA ARG A 144 -15.16 -5.04 -16.38
C ARG A 144 -15.33 -6.19 -15.39
N ILE A 145 -14.82 -7.39 -15.70
CA ILE A 145 -15.02 -8.55 -14.85
C ILE A 145 -14.29 -8.41 -13.51
N LEU A 146 -13.09 -7.80 -13.51
CA LEU A 146 -12.35 -7.50 -12.29
C LEU A 146 -13.08 -6.46 -11.43
N SER A 147 -13.66 -5.44 -12.06
CA SER A 147 -14.44 -4.39 -11.37
C SER A 147 -15.71 -4.96 -10.74
N VAL A 148 -16.48 -5.75 -11.50
CA VAL A 148 -17.69 -6.43 -10.99
C VAL A 148 -17.34 -7.34 -9.82
N ARG A 149 -16.31 -8.18 -9.98
CA ARG A 149 -15.86 -9.11 -8.93
C ARG A 149 -15.49 -8.36 -7.65
N GLU A 150 -14.70 -7.29 -7.75
CA GLU A 150 -14.27 -6.53 -6.58
C GLU A 150 -15.45 -5.80 -5.91
N THR A 151 -16.37 -5.25 -6.71
CA THR A 151 -17.59 -4.62 -6.19
C THR A 151 -18.46 -5.63 -5.44
N CYS A 152 -18.73 -6.80 -6.03
CA CYS A 152 -19.42 -7.90 -5.37
C CYS A 152 -18.74 -8.28 -4.04
N ARG A 153 -17.41 -8.43 -4.04
CA ARG A 153 -16.65 -8.77 -2.83
C ARG A 153 -16.76 -7.72 -1.72
N LEU A 154 -16.77 -6.43 -2.07
CA LEU A 154 -16.90 -5.33 -1.11
C LEU A 154 -18.32 -5.20 -0.54
N ARG A 155 -19.33 -5.62 -1.32
CA ARG A 155 -20.76 -5.56 -0.96
C ARG A 155 -21.30 -6.90 -0.43
N ASP A 156 -20.41 -7.84 -0.11
CA ASP A 156 -20.74 -9.19 0.38
C ASP A 156 -21.72 -9.96 -0.54
N LYS A 157 -21.54 -9.83 -1.86
CA LYS A 157 -22.32 -10.54 -2.88
C LYS A 157 -21.48 -11.58 -3.62
N ALA A 158 -22.10 -12.69 -3.98
CA ALA A 158 -21.48 -13.72 -4.80
C ALA A 158 -21.39 -13.26 -6.27
N THR A 159 -20.18 -13.27 -6.84
CA THR A 159 -19.93 -12.78 -8.21
C THR A 159 -20.63 -13.62 -9.28
N VAL A 160 -20.56 -14.95 -9.20
CA VAL A 160 -21.11 -15.83 -10.25
C VAL A 160 -22.64 -15.73 -10.35
N PRO A 161 -23.41 -15.82 -9.24
CA PRO A 161 -24.86 -15.61 -9.30
C PRO A 161 -25.26 -14.26 -9.90
N PHE A 162 -24.55 -13.18 -9.54
CA PHE A 162 -24.82 -11.86 -10.11
C PHE A 162 -24.53 -11.79 -11.61
N LEU A 163 -23.49 -12.47 -12.11
CA LEU A 163 -23.23 -12.55 -13.55
C LEU A 163 -24.31 -13.35 -14.29
N VAL A 164 -24.79 -14.44 -13.69
CA VAL A 164 -25.90 -15.23 -14.24
C VAL A 164 -27.18 -14.39 -14.32
N GLU A 165 -27.48 -13.63 -13.26
CA GLU A 165 -28.59 -12.68 -13.22
C GLU A 165 -28.46 -11.59 -14.31
N CYS A 166 -27.29 -10.97 -14.44
CA CYS A 166 -27.00 -9.99 -15.49
C CYS A 166 -27.29 -10.56 -16.90
N LEU A 167 -26.82 -11.79 -17.17
CA LEU A 167 -27.03 -12.45 -18.45
C LEU A 167 -28.52 -12.78 -18.68
N GLY A 168 -29.20 -13.29 -17.65
CA GLY A 168 -30.64 -13.57 -17.71
C GLY A 168 -31.45 -12.31 -18.02
N CYS A 169 -31.17 -11.20 -17.33
CA CYS A 169 -31.81 -9.92 -17.56
C CYS A 169 -31.56 -9.39 -18.98
N TYR A 170 -30.31 -9.48 -19.46
CA TYR A 170 -29.94 -9.09 -20.82
C TYR A 170 -30.75 -9.84 -21.89
N PHE A 171 -30.86 -11.17 -21.77
CA PHE A 171 -31.62 -11.97 -22.74
C PHE A 171 -33.14 -11.76 -22.64
N ALA A 172 -33.65 -11.41 -21.47
CA ALA A 172 -35.06 -11.07 -21.26
C ALA A 172 -35.41 -9.61 -21.62
N GLY A 173 -34.41 -8.78 -21.96
CA GLY A 173 -34.61 -7.36 -22.27
C GLY A 173 -35.00 -6.50 -21.06
N ILE A 174 -34.68 -6.95 -19.85
CA ILE A 174 -34.95 -6.23 -18.59
C ILE A 174 -33.65 -5.74 -17.94
N SER A 175 -33.77 -4.75 -17.06
CA SER A 175 -32.62 -4.23 -16.30
C SER A 175 -32.36 -5.06 -15.05
N VAL A 176 -31.08 -5.31 -14.75
CA VAL A 176 -30.66 -5.92 -13.48
C VAL A 176 -30.60 -4.88 -12.38
N ASP A 177 -30.97 -5.24 -11.14
CA ASP A 177 -30.84 -4.34 -10.01
C ASP A 177 -29.37 -4.11 -9.66
N VAL A 178 -28.95 -2.84 -9.77
CA VAL A 178 -27.61 -2.35 -9.47
C VAL A 178 -27.62 -1.28 -8.37
N SER A 179 -28.73 -1.08 -7.67
CA SER A 179 -28.86 -0.08 -6.59
C SER A 179 -27.88 -0.30 -5.43
N TRP A 180 -27.35 -1.52 -5.31
CA TRP A 180 -26.38 -1.93 -4.30
C TRP A 180 -24.92 -1.68 -4.70
N ILE A 181 -24.64 -1.24 -5.94
CA ILE A 181 -23.28 -0.87 -6.39
C ILE A 181 -22.83 0.43 -5.75
#